data_AF-A0A3L6JFR3-F1
#
_entry.id   AF-A0A3L6JFR3-F1
#
_cell.length_a   1.000
_cell.length_b   1.000
_cell.length_c   1.000
_cell.angle_alpha   90.00
_cell.angle_beta   90.00
_cell.angle_gamma   90.00
#
_symmetry.space_group_name_H-M   'P 1'
#
loop_
_entity.id
_entity.type
_entity.pdbx_description
1 polymer ?
#
loop_
_entity_poly.entity_id
_entity_poly.type
_entity_poly.pdbx_seq_one_letter_code
_entity_poly.pdbx_strand_id
1 'polypeptide(L)'
;MPGQTNILAGWDHLREPLIPQALEGMQIMKFGIPKWPLTILGGFFVILLYCLFTFSSWALYPFPYSPMTNYLSRLGDLVYSPLGGNFYNAGCILTGIALVPFFIGLYALYADSLVEKILMIVGQVLGLCSAVALTMIGVFSEDTGAPHMLASAVFFELLFAVMILVSLALFFHPGLMKAIALYGLVIAVSDLVFSFLVGGPLVEWYAVFTALGFVALVSLSTSRTTGMTFRQTILRLYDKGHFALWGIAASVTGLVFILGAMIPYSGHNGEAYSVFNHFVSELGEIGISEAAMLFNVGLVLAGIAFIPFMIGLGLYLDSRFYVAKLAAAVGVFSSIAIIFVGIFPMNFIAQHRLSALSFFFSGMIMTGLWMIAILLQRTPRVHKLISLVGLVNVVVFAAFIFGNYGTYDIYVDRPPFWWTTTLEWAIYFAIIGFLLLMALYICRRERGNPTP
;
A
#
# COMPACT_ATOMS: atom_id res chain seq x y z
N MET A 1 38.75 16.86 84.64
CA MET A 1 37.32 17.22 84.55
C MET A 1 36.71 16.47 83.37
N PRO A 2 35.60 15.75 83.56
CA PRO A 2 34.90 15.00 82.52
C PRO A 2 33.84 15.86 81.81
N GLY A 3 33.42 15.44 80.61
CA GLY A 3 32.06 15.66 80.14
C GLY A 3 31.87 16.62 78.95
N GLN A 4 32.06 16.12 77.74
CA GLN A 4 31.24 16.57 76.59
C GLN A 4 30.68 15.34 75.89
N THR A 5 29.42 15.05 76.21
CA THR A 5 28.57 14.05 75.59
C THR A 5 28.03 14.56 74.26
N ASN A 6 28.24 13.78 73.20
CA ASN A 6 27.76 13.99 71.85
C ASN A 6 26.27 13.61 71.77
N ILE A 7 25.37 14.60 71.59
CA ILE A 7 23.90 14.43 71.63
C ILE A 7 23.27 14.21 70.23
N LEU A 8 24.06 14.14 69.14
CA LEU A 8 23.52 14.16 67.77
C LEU A 8 23.60 12.82 67.01
N ALA A 9 23.69 11.67 67.68
CA ALA A 9 23.78 10.36 67.03
C ALA A 9 22.44 9.58 66.88
N GLY A 10 21.29 10.22 67.14
CA GLY A 10 20.01 9.51 67.33
C GLY A 10 18.93 9.65 66.23
N TRP A 11 19.24 10.24 65.06
CA TRP A 11 18.19 10.60 64.08
C TRP A 11 18.36 10.00 62.67
N ASP A 12 19.39 9.18 62.43
CA ASP A 12 19.64 8.60 61.10
C ASP A 12 18.75 7.38 60.78
N HIS A 13 18.02 6.85 61.76
CA HIS A 13 17.18 5.65 61.61
C HIS A 13 15.70 5.95 61.30
N LEU A 14 15.30 7.23 61.23
CA LEU A 14 13.91 7.65 61.00
C LEU A 14 13.65 8.25 59.61
N ARG A 15 14.58 8.11 58.66
CA ARG A 15 14.42 8.56 57.27
C ARG A 15 14.34 7.43 56.24
N GLU A 16 13.86 6.25 56.63
CA GLU A 16 13.34 5.33 55.63
C GLU A 16 11.88 5.67 55.38
N PRO A 17 11.52 6.25 54.21
CA PRO A 17 10.13 6.36 53.86
C PRO A 17 9.57 4.94 53.76
N LEU A 18 8.63 4.60 54.64
CA LEU A 18 7.72 3.46 54.55
C LEU A 18 6.89 3.58 53.28
N ILE A 19 7.52 3.42 52.12
CA ILE A 19 6.85 3.12 50.87
C ILE A 19 6.43 1.66 50.99
N PRO A 20 5.13 1.34 50.94
CA PRO A 20 4.67 -0.03 51.11
C PRO A 20 5.34 -0.95 50.09
N GLN A 21 6.08 -1.97 50.56
CA GLN A 21 6.58 -3.09 49.74
C GLN A 21 5.47 -3.81 48.93
N ALA A 22 4.20 -3.51 49.21
CA ALA A 22 3.05 -3.96 48.42
C ALA A 22 2.99 -3.40 46.98
N LEU A 23 3.77 -2.36 46.64
CA LEU A 23 3.80 -1.78 45.28
C LEU A 23 4.92 -2.34 44.37
N GLU A 24 5.92 -3.04 44.91
CA GLU A 24 6.96 -3.70 44.09
C GLU A 24 6.48 -5.00 43.41
N GLY A 25 5.36 -5.58 43.89
CA GLY A 25 4.75 -6.79 43.32
C GLY A 25 3.80 -6.55 42.14
N MET A 26 3.39 -5.31 41.88
CA MET A 26 2.71 -4.97 40.63
C MET A 26 3.76 -4.83 39.53
N GLN A 27 4.23 -5.97 39.02
CA GLN A 27 4.60 -6.06 37.62
C GLN A 27 3.39 -5.60 36.83
N ILE A 28 3.32 -4.30 36.54
CA ILE A 28 2.47 -3.78 35.47
C ILE A 28 2.82 -4.67 34.30
N MET A 29 1.89 -5.57 33.95
CA MET A 29 2.02 -6.39 32.77
C MET A 29 2.29 -5.39 31.66
N LYS A 30 3.56 -5.30 31.25
CA LYS A 30 3.96 -4.57 30.06
C LYS A 30 3.24 -5.36 28.98
N PHE A 31 2.03 -4.93 28.64
CA PHE A 31 1.34 -5.38 27.45
C PHE A 31 2.32 -5.05 26.34
N GLY A 32 3.11 -6.05 25.97
CA GLY A 32 4.08 -5.97 24.91
C GLY A 32 3.29 -5.96 23.64
N ILE A 33 2.63 -4.82 23.36
CA ILE A 33 2.07 -4.56 22.04
C ILE A 33 3.25 -4.79 21.11
N PRO A 34 3.20 -5.85 20.27
CA PRO A 34 4.30 -6.13 19.38
C PRO A 34 4.54 -4.86 18.58
N LYS A 35 5.76 -4.31 18.68
CA LYS A 35 6.17 -3.08 18.01
C LYS A 35 6.14 -3.35 16.51
N TRP A 36 4.94 -3.28 15.93
CA TRP A 36 4.75 -3.34 14.50
C TRP A 36 5.47 -2.12 13.92
N PRO A 37 6.26 -2.30 12.86
CA PRO A 37 7.01 -1.21 12.26
C PRO A 37 6.08 -0.32 11.42
N LEU A 38 5.01 0.23 12.05
CA LEU A 38 3.96 0.99 11.39
C LEU A 38 4.52 2.20 10.66
N THR A 39 5.51 2.90 11.22
CA THR A 39 6.22 4.00 10.53
C THR A 39 6.90 3.50 9.27
N ILE A 40 7.58 2.35 9.32
CA ILE A 40 8.33 1.84 8.18
C ILE A 40 7.39 1.36 7.07
N LEU A 41 6.32 0.64 7.44
CA LEU A 41 5.32 0.16 6.49
C LEU A 41 4.50 1.31 5.89
N GLY A 42 4.01 2.21 6.74
CA GLY A 42 3.30 3.41 6.31
C GLY A 42 4.18 4.26 5.39
N GLY A 43 5.42 4.54 5.78
CA GLY A 43 6.35 5.32 4.96
C GLY A 43 6.67 4.65 3.62
N PHE A 44 6.84 3.32 3.59
CA PHE A 44 6.99 2.57 2.35
C PHE A 44 5.78 2.72 1.44
N PHE A 45 4.55 2.53 1.97
CA PHE A 45 3.34 2.65 1.18
C PHE A 45 3.07 4.08 0.72
N VAL A 46 3.34 5.10 1.54
CA VAL A 46 3.24 6.51 1.17
C VAL A 46 4.09 6.80 -0.07
N ILE A 47 5.37 6.40 -0.03
CA ILE A 47 6.28 6.63 -1.16
C ILE A 47 5.85 5.82 -2.39
N LEU A 48 5.55 4.53 -2.20
CA LEU A 48 5.17 3.64 -3.29
C LEU A 48 3.90 4.12 -4.00
N LEU A 49 2.83 4.36 -3.25
CA LEU A 49 1.54 4.76 -3.80
C LEU A 49 1.63 6.14 -4.43
N TYR A 50 2.20 7.13 -3.74
CA TYR A 50 2.27 8.48 -4.28
C TYR A 50 3.07 8.51 -5.59
N CYS A 51 4.26 7.92 -5.62
CA CYS A 51 5.08 7.89 -6.83
C CYS A 51 4.41 7.08 -7.94
N LEU A 52 3.87 5.89 -7.66
CA LEU A 52 3.24 5.05 -8.68
C LEU A 52 2.10 5.77 -9.37
N PHE A 53 1.16 6.33 -8.59
CA PHE A 53 -0.01 7.00 -9.14
C PHE A 53 0.33 8.35 -9.78
N THR A 54 1.27 9.12 -9.21
CA THR A 54 1.76 10.38 -9.80
C THR A 54 2.42 10.15 -11.15
N PHE A 55 3.37 9.21 -11.24
CA PHE A 55 4.04 8.93 -12.50
C PHE A 55 3.13 8.23 -13.52
N SER A 56 2.16 7.43 -13.06
CA SER A 56 1.12 6.90 -13.96
C SER A 56 0.28 8.03 -14.54
N SER A 57 -0.19 8.96 -13.71
CA SER A 57 -0.93 10.13 -14.18
C SER A 57 -0.10 10.97 -15.16
N TRP A 58 1.17 11.23 -14.83
CA TRP A 58 2.08 11.95 -15.73
C TRP A 58 2.26 11.23 -17.06
N ALA A 59 2.48 9.92 -17.06
CA ALA A 59 2.63 9.13 -18.29
C ALA A 59 1.35 9.13 -19.15
N LEU A 60 0.18 9.34 -18.54
CA LEU A 60 -1.12 9.39 -19.19
C LEU A 60 -1.58 10.81 -19.52
N TYR A 61 -0.77 11.82 -19.20
CA TYR A 61 -1.12 13.22 -19.46
C TYR A 61 -1.03 13.53 -20.97
N PRO A 62 -2.06 14.14 -21.57
CA PRO A 62 -2.16 14.24 -23.04
C PRO A 62 -1.28 15.32 -23.69
N PHE A 63 -0.70 16.23 -22.91
CA PHE A 63 0.13 17.33 -23.40
C PHE A 63 1.57 17.26 -22.86
N PRO A 64 2.53 17.98 -23.46
CA PRO A 64 3.85 18.14 -22.85
C PRO A 64 3.71 18.67 -21.43
N TYR A 65 4.29 17.94 -20.48
CA TYR A 65 4.16 18.21 -19.06
C TYR A 65 5.54 18.34 -18.42
N SER A 66 5.75 19.41 -17.66
CA SER A 66 7.02 19.67 -16.97
C SER A 66 6.80 20.31 -15.59
N PRO A 67 7.60 19.94 -14.56
CA PRO A 67 7.61 20.62 -13.26
C PRO A 67 7.87 22.13 -13.32
N MET A 68 8.45 22.62 -14.41
CA MET A 68 8.72 24.05 -14.60
C MET A 68 7.47 24.85 -15.02
N THR A 69 6.49 24.20 -15.63
CA THR A 69 5.34 24.86 -16.28
C THR A 69 4.00 24.40 -15.73
N ASN A 70 3.94 23.29 -15.01
CA ASN A 70 2.70 22.66 -14.57
C ASN A 70 2.76 22.27 -13.08
N TYR A 71 1.83 22.82 -12.31
CA TYR A 71 1.60 22.44 -10.90
C TYR A 71 1.43 20.94 -10.78
N LEU A 72 1.96 20.31 -9.74
CA LEU A 72 1.87 18.86 -9.56
C LEU A 72 0.40 18.41 -9.44
N SER A 73 -0.44 19.20 -8.77
CA SER A 73 -1.89 19.02 -8.69
C SER A 73 -2.57 18.92 -10.06
N ARG A 74 -1.95 19.47 -11.12
CA ARG A 74 -2.52 19.48 -12.47
C ARG A 74 -2.72 18.10 -13.04
N LEU A 75 -1.93 17.14 -12.55
CA LEU A 75 -2.09 15.73 -12.83
C LEU A 75 -3.43 15.18 -12.33
N GLY A 76 -4.11 15.86 -11.42
CA GLY A 76 -5.43 15.56 -10.84
C GLY A 76 -6.62 16.23 -11.53
N ASP A 77 -6.38 17.07 -12.55
CA ASP A 77 -7.44 17.80 -13.25
C ASP A 77 -8.19 16.87 -14.23
N LEU A 78 -9.48 16.64 -13.96
CA LEU A 78 -10.31 15.72 -14.72
C LEU A 78 -10.77 16.28 -16.07
N VAL A 79 -10.63 17.59 -16.30
CA VAL A 79 -10.96 18.24 -17.58
C VAL A 79 -9.81 18.09 -18.56
N TYR A 80 -8.57 18.30 -18.11
CA TYR A 80 -7.39 18.26 -18.98
C TYR A 80 -6.81 16.86 -19.14
N SER A 81 -6.89 16.03 -18.10
CA SER A 81 -6.41 14.66 -18.12
C SER A 81 -7.44 13.74 -17.44
N PRO A 82 -8.57 13.40 -18.08
CA PRO A 82 -9.61 12.59 -17.42
C PRO A 82 -9.08 11.28 -16.85
N LEU A 83 -8.23 10.57 -17.61
CA LEU A 83 -7.61 9.33 -17.14
C LEU A 83 -6.54 9.60 -16.07
N GLY A 84 -5.54 10.42 -16.38
CA GLY A 84 -4.43 10.69 -15.45
C GLY A 84 -4.92 11.34 -14.16
N GLY A 85 -5.86 12.27 -14.27
CA GLY A 85 -6.63 12.91 -13.20
C GLY A 85 -7.13 11.91 -12.18
N ASN A 86 -7.86 10.90 -12.65
CA ASN A 86 -8.37 9.85 -11.78
C ASN A 86 -7.26 9.05 -11.08
N PHE A 87 -6.14 8.76 -11.76
CA PHE A 87 -4.98 8.12 -11.12
C PHE A 87 -4.36 9.00 -10.04
N TYR A 88 -4.06 10.26 -10.35
CA TYR A 88 -3.46 11.17 -9.39
C TYR A 88 -4.35 11.34 -8.14
N ASN A 89 -5.64 11.54 -8.36
CA ASN A 89 -6.63 11.71 -7.29
C ASN A 89 -6.75 10.46 -6.41
N ALA A 90 -6.81 9.26 -7.01
CA ALA A 90 -6.75 8.01 -6.27
C ALA A 90 -5.43 7.86 -5.50
N GLY A 91 -4.32 8.26 -6.12
CA GLY A 91 -2.99 8.32 -5.51
C GLY A 91 -2.96 9.18 -4.24
N CYS A 92 -3.49 10.41 -4.30
CA CYS A 92 -3.64 11.28 -3.14
C CYS A 92 -4.48 10.64 -2.03
N ILE A 93 -5.64 10.08 -2.35
CA ILE A 93 -6.52 9.39 -1.38
C ILE A 93 -5.77 8.24 -0.68
N LEU A 94 -5.17 7.35 -1.46
CA LEU A 94 -4.47 6.17 -0.94
C LEU A 94 -3.22 6.54 -0.15
N THR A 95 -2.51 7.61 -0.57
CA THR A 95 -1.34 8.13 0.15
C THR A 95 -1.75 8.76 1.47
N GLY A 96 -2.84 9.53 1.50
CA GLY A 96 -3.43 10.04 2.74
C GLY A 96 -3.78 8.93 3.72
N ILE A 97 -4.42 7.85 3.24
CA ILE A 97 -4.71 6.67 4.06
C ILE A 97 -3.42 6.01 4.57
N ALA A 98 -2.38 5.89 3.74
CA ALA A 98 -1.09 5.32 4.13
C ALA A 98 -0.28 6.20 5.11
N LEU A 99 -0.50 7.52 5.10
CA LEU A 99 0.09 8.44 6.08
C LEU A 99 -0.44 8.22 7.50
N VAL A 100 -1.67 7.70 7.65
CA VAL A 100 -2.25 7.42 8.98
C VAL A 100 -1.41 6.45 9.81
N PRO A 101 -1.10 5.21 9.36
CA PRO A 101 -0.21 4.32 10.10
C PRO A 101 1.22 4.85 10.19
N PHE A 102 1.69 5.65 9.23
CA PHE A 102 3.01 6.30 9.32
C PHE A 102 3.08 7.23 10.54
N PHE A 103 2.14 8.17 10.66
CA PHE A 103 2.13 9.13 11.77
C PHE A 103 1.80 8.46 13.11
N ILE A 104 0.85 7.52 13.16
CA ILE A 104 0.61 6.73 14.38
C ILE A 104 1.91 6.05 14.81
N GLY A 105 2.62 5.41 13.88
CA GLY A 105 3.86 4.67 14.14
C GLY A 105 4.99 5.49 14.76
N LEU A 106 4.99 6.82 14.62
CA LEU A 106 6.01 7.70 15.23
C LEU A 106 6.07 7.58 16.76
N TYR A 107 5.10 6.94 17.41
CA TYR A 107 5.18 6.58 18.84
C TYR A 107 6.45 5.76 19.17
N ALA A 108 6.98 5.02 18.19
CA ALA A 108 8.21 4.25 18.33
C ALA A 108 9.46 5.14 18.53
N LEU A 109 9.34 6.44 18.30
CA LEU A 109 10.39 7.45 18.43
C LEU A 109 10.18 8.38 19.62
N TYR A 110 9.29 8.05 20.56
CA TYR A 110 9.15 8.83 21.79
C TYR A 110 10.43 8.78 22.63
N ALA A 111 10.87 9.97 23.05
CA ALA A 111 11.95 10.13 24.01
C ALA A 111 11.43 10.20 25.45
N ASP A 112 12.35 10.13 26.41
CA ASP A 112 12.06 10.29 27.84
C ASP A 112 11.79 11.75 28.23
N SER A 113 12.33 12.71 27.46
CA SER A 113 12.10 14.14 27.66
C SER A 113 10.65 14.51 27.36
N LEU A 114 10.00 15.21 28.31
CA LEU A 114 8.62 15.66 28.16
C LEU A 114 8.44 16.58 26.93
N VAL A 115 9.40 17.47 26.68
CA VAL A 115 9.34 18.42 25.55
C VAL A 115 9.38 17.69 24.22
N GLU A 116 10.33 16.77 24.04
CA GLU A 116 10.45 15.96 22.81
C GLU A 116 9.20 15.12 22.56
N LYS A 117 8.67 14.52 23.63
CA LYS A 117 7.43 13.73 23.56
C LYS A 117 6.23 14.58 23.17
N ILE A 118 6.08 15.79 23.74
CA ILE A 118 5.01 16.72 23.37
C ILE A 118 5.15 17.15 21.91
N LEU A 119 6.36 17.54 21.47
CA LEU A 119 6.62 17.93 20.08
C LEU A 119 6.24 16.80 19.11
N MET A 120 6.63 15.56 19.43
CA MET A 120 6.28 14.39 18.62
C MET A 120 4.76 14.15 18.59
N ILE A 121 4.08 14.18 19.75
CA ILE A 121 2.62 13.97 19.82
C ILE A 121 1.87 15.04 19.01
N VAL A 122 2.23 16.32 19.16
CA VAL A 122 1.59 17.41 18.40
C VAL A 122 1.88 17.22 16.91
N GLY A 123 3.12 16.89 16.53
CA GLY A 123 3.49 16.56 15.15
C GLY A 123 2.68 15.38 14.57
N GLN A 124 2.39 14.35 15.37
CA GLN A 124 1.53 13.23 14.95
C GLN A 124 0.09 13.68 14.72
N VAL A 125 -0.49 14.47 15.63
CA VAL A 125 -1.87 14.96 15.48
C VAL A 125 -2.00 15.81 14.22
N LEU A 126 -1.08 16.77 14.02
CA LEU A 126 -1.08 17.60 12.80
C LEU A 126 -0.80 16.76 11.55
N GLY A 127 0.04 15.73 11.65
CA GLY A 127 0.31 14.78 10.57
C GLY A 127 -0.93 13.99 10.18
N LEU A 128 -1.73 13.55 11.14
CA LEU A 128 -3.01 12.90 10.89
C LEU A 128 -4.02 13.84 10.21
N CYS A 129 -4.05 15.11 10.62
CA CYS A 129 -4.86 16.12 9.93
C CYS A 129 -4.37 16.36 8.49
N SER A 130 -3.05 16.41 8.27
CA SER A 130 -2.43 16.53 6.94
C SER A 130 -2.77 15.32 6.07
N ALA A 131 -2.77 14.11 6.63
CA ALA A 131 -3.19 12.89 5.93
C ALA A 131 -4.63 12.99 5.43
N VAL A 132 -5.55 13.50 6.26
CA VAL A 132 -6.95 13.76 5.85
C VAL A 132 -7.00 14.84 4.76
N ALA A 133 -6.24 15.93 4.91
CA ALA A 133 -6.19 16.99 3.89
C ALA A 133 -5.71 16.45 2.53
N LEU A 134 -4.68 15.60 2.49
CA LEU A 134 -4.21 14.94 1.27
C LEU A 134 -5.28 14.04 0.65
N THR A 135 -6.06 13.33 1.47
CA THR A 135 -7.23 12.59 0.98
C THR A 135 -8.25 13.53 0.35
N MET A 136 -8.51 14.69 0.96
CA MET A 136 -9.43 15.68 0.42
C MET A 136 -8.93 16.30 -0.90
N ILE A 137 -7.61 16.45 -1.11
CA ILE A 137 -7.05 16.86 -2.41
C ILE A 137 -7.44 15.88 -3.52
N GLY A 138 -7.45 14.58 -3.23
CA GLY A 138 -7.89 13.59 -4.21
C GLY A 138 -9.41 13.51 -4.38
N VAL A 139 -10.19 13.86 -3.35
CA VAL A 139 -11.67 13.92 -3.43
C VAL A 139 -12.12 15.16 -4.22
N PHE A 140 -11.47 16.30 -3.98
CA PHE A 140 -11.72 17.55 -4.69
C PHE A 140 -10.63 17.75 -5.73
N SER A 141 -10.86 17.22 -6.94
CA SER A 141 -9.96 17.38 -8.08
C SER A 141 -9.69 18.84 -8.40
N GLU A 142 -8.59 19.15 -9.09
CA GLU A 142 -8.17 20.54 -9.35
C GLU A 142 -9.25 21.37 -10.05
N ASP A 143 -10.02 20.74 -10.95
CA ASP A 143 -11.13 21.37 -11.68
C ASP A 143 -12.30 21.81 -10.78
N THR A 144 -12.36 21.37 -9.51
CA THR A 144 -13.34 21.87 -8.53
C THR A 144 -13.04 23.28 -8.02
N GLY A 145 -11.84 23.80 -8.26
CA GLY A 145 -11.46 25.17 -7.90
C GLY A 145 -11.27 25.37 -6.40
N ALA A 146 -12.14 26.17 -5.77
CA ALA A 146 -11.94 26.63 -4.38
C ALA A 146 -11.82 25.50 -3.33
N PRO A 147 -12.62 24.41 -3.36
CA PRO A 147 -12.46 23.29 -2.43
C PRO A 147 -11.09 22.61 -2.54
N HIS A 148 -10.60 22.40 -3.76
CA HIS A 148 -9.25 21.87 -4.00
C HIS A 148 -8.19 22.81 -3.44
N MET A 149 -8.28 24.10 -3.74
CA MET A 149 -7.31 25.10 -3.25
C MET A 149 -7.26 25.14 -1.72
N LEU A 150 -8.41 25.03 -1.05
CA LEU A 150 -8.47 24.97 0.41
C LEU A 150 -7.82 23.69 0.95
N ALA A 151 -8.14 22.52 0.39
CA ALA A 151 -7.55 21.25 0.80
C ALA A 151 -6.03 21.24 0.62
N SER A 152 -5.55 21.73 -0.52
CA SER A 152 -4.12 21.87 -0.84
C SER A 152 -3.42 22.84 0.11
N ALA A 153 -3.99 24.02 0.38
CA ALA A 153 -3.42 24.98 1.33
C ALA A 153 -3.30 24.39 2.74
N VAL A 154 -4.38 23.79 3.25
CA VAL A 154 -4.40 23.13 4.57
C VAL A 154 -3.37 22.00 4.64
N PHE A 155 -3.26 21.18 3.58
CA PHE A 155 -2.27 20.12 3.51
C PHE A 155 -0.83 20.65 3.63
N PHE A 156 -0.46 21.64 2.81
CA PHE A 156 0.90 22.20 2.81
C PHE A 156 1.23 22.93 4.12
N GLU A 157 0.30 23.68 4.71
CA GLU A 157 0.50 24.36 5.99
C GLU A 157 0.71 23.36 7.14
N LEU A 158 -0.14 22.32 7.22
CA LEU A 158 0.00 21.27 8.22
C LEU A 158 1.28 20.48 8.01
N LEU A 159 1.63 20.14 6.76
CA LEU A 159 2.86 19.42 6.44
C LEU A 159 4.10 20.23 6.84
N PHE A 160 4.11 21.54 6.58
CA PHE A 160 5.18 22.44 7.03
C PHE A 160 5.32 22.43 8.56
N ALA A 161 4.21 22.55 9.30
CA ALA A 161 4.23 22.49 10.77
C ALA A 161 4.74 21.13 11.28
N VAL A 162 4.30 20.02 10.66
CA VAL A 162 4.74 18.66 10.98
C VAL A 162 6.25 18.51 10.76
N MET A 163 6.76 18.98 9.63
CA MET A 163 8.18 18.95 9.29
C MET A 163 9.01 19.65 10.37
N ILE A 164 8.59 20.82 10.85
CA ILE A 164 9.27 21.54 11.94
C ILE A 164 9.19 20.75 13.25
N LEU A 165 7.99 20.39 13.71
CA LEU A 165 7.78 19.78 15.02
C LEU A 165 8.46 18.41 15.15
N VAL A 166 8.28 17.55 14.14
CA VAL A 166 8.93 16.23 14.12
C VAL A 166 10.44 16.41 14.01
N SER A 167 10.94 17.32 13.18
CA SER A 167 12.38 17.55 13.09
C SER A 167 12.98 18.06 14.40
N LEU A 168 12.32 18.99 15.10
CA LEU A 168 12.78 19.44 16.41
C LEU A 168 12.77 18.32 17.44
N ALA A 169 11.72 17.50 17.49
CA ALA A 169 11.68 16.33 18.36
C ALA A 169 12.85 15.36 18.06
N LEU A 170 13.11 15.09 16.77
CA LEU A 170 14.23 14.25 16.35
C LEU A 170 15.61 14.88 16.63
N PHE A 171 15.72 16.21 16.61
CA PHE A 171 16.99 16.93 16.83
C PHE A 171 17.47 16.81 18.27
N PHE A 172 16.53 16.87 19.22
CA PHE A 172 16.82 16.76 20.64
C PHE A 172 16.91 15.31 21.12
N HIS A 173 16.36 14.35 20.36
CA HIS A 173 16.40 12.93 20.72
C HIS A 173 17.83 12.38 20.78
N PRO A 174 18.30 11.84 21.93
CA PRO A 174 19.70 11.48 22.14
C PRO A 174 20.18 10.29 21.28
N GLY A 175 19.28 9.35 20.97
CA GLY A 175 19.58 8.15 20.18
C GLY A 175 19.37 8.27 18.66
N LEU A 176 18.93 9.43 18.14
CA LEU A 176 18.57 9.58 16.73
C LEU A 176 19.61 10.39 15.95
N MET A 177 19.63 10.17 14.64
CA MET A 177 20.56 10.88 13.75
C MET A 177 20.11 12.32 13.52
N LYS A 178 20.80 13.27 14.15
CA LYS A 178 20.56 14.72 14.00
C LYS A 178 20.57 15.22 12.56
N ALA A 179 21.26 14.53 11.65
CA ALA A 179 21.25 14.85 10.22
C ALA A 179 19.85 14.77 9.58
N ILE A 180 18.99 13.85 10.05
CA ILE A 180 17.61 13.70 9.52
C ILE A 180 16.74 14.85 9.99
N ALA A 181 16.89 15.24 11.26
CA ALA A 181 16.24 16.42 11.81
C ALA A 181 16.68 17.69 11.08
N LEU A 182 17.98 17.86 10.84
CA LEU A 182 18.50 19.00 10.08
C LEU A 182 17.96 19.02 8.65
N TYR A 183 17.88 17.87 7.99
CA TYR A 183 17.28 17.76 6.65
C TYR A 183 15.83 18.26 6.64
N GLY A 184 14.99 17.83 7.59
CA GLY A 184 13.60 18.28 7.66
C GLY A 184 13.45 19.76 7.97
N LEU A 185 14.29 20.32 8.85
CA LEU A 185 14.33 21.77 9.12
C LEU A 185 14.77 22.58 7.89
N VAL A 186 15.81 22.10 7.18
CA VAL A 186 16.30 22.75 5.96
C VAL A 186 15.20 22.77 4.90
N ILE A 187 14.48 21.66 4.69
CA ILE A 187 13.36 21.59 3.75
C ILE A 187 12.25 22.55 4.15
N ALA A 188 11.82 22.55 5.42
CA ALA A 188 10.76 23.45 5.86
C ALA A 188 11.13 24.92 5.58
N VAL A 189 12.37 25.31 5.92
CA VAL A 189 12.86 26.68 5.66
C VAL A 189 12.96 26.96 4.15
N SER A 190 13.50 26.03 3.35
CA SER A 190 13.63 26.25 1.91
C SER A 190 12.29 26.28 1.20
N ASP A 191 11.33 25.44 1.60
CA ASP A 191 9.94 25.46 1.09
C ASP A 191 9.29 26.82 1.35
N LEU A 192 9.44 27.36 2.57
CA LEU A 192 8.93 28.68 2.91
C LEU A 192 9.58 29.77 2.05
N VAL A 193 10.92 29.74 1.92
CA VAL A 193 11.66 30.70 1.10
C VAL A 193 11.25 30.60 -0.37
N PHE A 194 11.13 29.39 -0.91
CA PHE A 194 10.72 29.15 -2.30
C PHE A 194 9.28 29.59 -2.55
N SER A 195 8.37 29.35 -1.61
CA SER A 195 6.99 29.82 -1.68
C SER A 195 6.90 31.35 -1.79
N PHE A 196 7.70 32.09 -1.02
CA PHE A 196 7.71 33.56 -1.05
C PHE A 196 8.50 34.17 -2.23
N LEU A 197 9.63 33.57 -2.62
CA LEU A 197 10.54 34.17 -3.59
C LEU A 197 10.30 33.70 -5.03
N VAL A 198 9.88 32.45 -5.21
CA VAL A 198 9.76 31.82 -6.53
C VAL A 198 8.28 31.61 -6.86
N GLY A 199 7.53 30.99 -5.93
CA GLY A 199 6.15 30.58 -6.16
C GLY A 199 6.01 29.61 -7.34
N GLY A 200 4.77 29.30 -7.70
CA GLY A 200 4.48 28.56 -8.91
C GLY A 200 4.74 27.05 -8.86
N PRO A 201 4.66 26.37 -10.02
CA PRO A 201 4.71 24.92 -10.14
C PRO A 201 5.91 24.24 -9.48
N LEU A 202 7.11 24.76 -9.70
CA LEU A 202 8.35 24.12 -9.25
C LEU A 202 8.38 23.95 -7.72
N VAL A 203 7.80 24.91 -6.99
CA VAL A 203 7.72 24.88 -5.52
C VAL A 203 6.90 23.69 -5.04
N GLU A 204 5.78 23.41 -5.69
CA GLU A 204 4.91 22.29 -5.30
C GLU A 204 5.61 20.94 -5.51
N TRP A 205 6.26 20.76 -6.66
CA TRP A 205 7.08 19.58 -6.95
C TRP A 205 8.20 19.43 -5.92
N TYR A 206 8.92 20.50 -5.63
CA TYR A 206 9.99 20.51 -4.66
C TYR A 206 9.50 20.12 -3.25
N ALA A 207 8.44 20.75 -2.75
CA ALA A 207 7.89 20.51 -1.43
C ALA A 207 7.44 19.05 -1.26
N VAL A 208 6.73 18.51 -2.24
CA VAL A 208 6.23 17.14 -2.16
C VAL A 208 7.35 16.10 -2.20
N PHE A 209 8.26 16.18 -3.18
CA PHE A 209 9.31 15.16 -3.32
C PHE A 209 10.37 15.22 -2.20
N THR A 210 10.63 16.41 -1.65
CA THR A 210 11.50 16.53 -0.48
C THR A 210 10.83 16.03 0.81
N ALA A 211 9.51 16.26 0.98
CA ALA A 211 8.74 15.66 2.07
C ALA A 211 8.70 14.12 1.99
N LEU A 212 8.59 13.54 0.79
CA LEU A 212 8.73 12.08 0.60
C LEU A 212 10.14 11.59 0.99
N GLY A 213 11.17 12.37 0.66
CA GLY A 213 12.53 12.13 1.14
C GLY A 213 12.62 12.10 2.67
N PHE A 214 11.93 13.03 3.34
CA PHE A 214 11.86 13.07 4.81
C PHE A 214 11.14 11.84 5.38
N VAL A 215 10.00 11.43 4.81
CA VAL A 215 9.29 10.20 5.17
C VAL A 215 10.21 8.98 5.06
N ALA A 216 11.00 8.88 3.99
CA ALA A 216 11.96 7.80 3.80
C ALA A 216 13.03 7.79 4.91
N LEU A 217 13.62 8.95 5.20
CA LEU A 217 14.66 9.08 6.22
C LEU A 217 14.14 8.78 7.62
N VAL A 218 12.95 9.27 7.99
CA VAL A 218 12.31 8.96 9.28
C VAL A 218 12.01 7.47 9.41
N SER A 219 11.53 6.83 8.34
CA SER A 219 11.31 5.38 8.29
C SER A 219 12.60 4.60 8.53
N LEU A 220 13.70 5.00 7.87
CA LEU A 220 15.03 4.39 8.06
C LEU A 220 15.56 4.63 9.48
N SER A 221 15.35 5.82 10.05
CA SER A 221 15.75 6.13 11.43
C SER A 221 15.01 5.25 12.44
N THR A 222 13.70 5.07 12.25
CA THR A 222 12.87 4.18 13.08
C THR A 222 13.37 2.73 13.05
N SER A 223 13.84 2.27 11.89
CA SER A 223 14.44 0.93 11.77
C SER A 223 15.68 0.76 12.65
N ARG A 224 16.54 1.77 12.74
CA ARG A 224 17.76 1.74 13.57
C ARG A 224 17.43 1.73 15.05
N THR A 225 16.51 2.58 15.50
CA THR A 225 16.13 2.71 16.92
C THR A 225 15.41 1.49 17.45
N THR A 226 14.59 0.86 16.63
CA THR A 226 13.88 -0.37 17.01
C THR A 226 14.77 -1.62 16.96
N GLY A 227 16.02 -1.49 16.51
CA GLY A 227 16.92 -2.63 16.25
C GLY A 227 16.44 -3.52 15.10
N MET A 228 15.40 -3.11 14.38
CA MET A 228 14.85 -3.83 13.24
C MET A 228 15.48 -3.29 11.96
N THR A 229 16.39 -4.05 11.36
CA THR A 229 16.87 -3.73 10.02
C THR A 229 15.70 -3.67 9.03
N PHE A 230 15.83 -2.84 7.97
CA PHE A 230 14.86 -2.84 6.86
C PHE A 230 14.64 -4.25 6.31
N ARG A 231 15.71 -5.04 6.17
CA ARG A 231 15.64 -6.46 5.81
C ARG A 231 14.77 -7.27 6.78
N GLN A 232 14.93 -7.13 8.09
CA GLN A 232 14.07 -7.82 9.07
C GLN A 232 12.61 -7.37 8.99
N THR A 233 12.36 -6.08 8.74
CA THR A 233 10.99 -5.56 8.54
C THR A 233 10.34 -6.20 7.31
N ILE A 234 11.06 -6.22 6.19
CA ILE A 234 10.62 -6.87 4.96
C ILE A 234 10.43 -8.37 5.20
N LEU A 235 11.35 -9.05 5.88
CA LEU A 235 11.21 -10.47 6.22
C LEU A 235 10.01 -10.75 7.14
N ARG A 236 9.63 -9.83 8.02
CA ARG A 236 8.40 -9.95 8.84
C ARG A 236 7.13 -9.88 7.98
N LEU A 237 7.13 -9.13 6.87
CA LEU A 237 6.03 -9.19 5.90
C LEU A 237 5.88 -10.57 5.26
N TYR A 238 6.99 -11.31 5.20
CA TYR A 238 7.08 -12.67 4.66
C TYR A 238 7.03 -13.77 5.72
N ASP A 239 6.81 -13.43 6.99
CA ASP A 239 6.69 -14.42 8.04
C ASP A 239 5.46 -15.32 7.78
N LYS A 240 5.56 -16.60 8.19
CA LYS A 240 4.75 -17.70 7.66
C LYS A 240 3.23 -17.48 7.75
N GLY A 241 2.76 -16.74 8.76
CA GLY A 241 1.35 -16.37 8.90
C GLY A 241 0.96 -15.04 8.24
N HIS A 242 1.91 -14.10 8.09
CA HIS A 242 1.64 -12.74 7.64
C HIS A 242 1.52 -12.65 6.12
N PHE A 243 2.36 -13.37 5.36
CA PHE A 243 2.30 -13.26 3.91
C PHE A 243 0.98 -13.77 3.32
N ALA A 244 0.35 -14.74 3.99
CA ALA A 244 -0.97 -15.25 3.63
C ALA A 244 -2.05 -14.16 3.75
N LEU A 245 -1.91 -13.21 4.69
CA LEU A 245 -2.84 -12.08 4.80
C LEU A 245 -2.79 -11.18 3.56
N TRP A 246 -1.63 -11.04 2.90
CA TRP A 246 -1.54 -10.32 1.62
C TRP A 246 -2.34 -11.01 0.53
N GLY A 247 -2.31 -12.35 0.45
CA GLY A 247 -3.10 -13.10 -0.52
C GLY A 247 -4.61 -12.98 -0.28
N ILE A 248 -5.03 -12.98 1.00
CA ILE A 248 -6.43 -12.73 1.38
C ILE A 248 -6.83 -11.30 1.02
N ALA A 249 -6.03 -10.31 1.43
CA ALA A 249 -6.29 -8.90 1.16
C ALA A 249 -6.38 -8.64 -0.35
N ALA A 250 -5.43 -9.13 -1.14
CA ALA A 250 -5.42 -8.97 -2.59
C ALA A 250 -6.67 -9.59 -3.25
N SER A 251 -7.04 -10.80 -2.83
CA SER A 251 -8.21 -11.51 -3.37
C SER A 251 -9.52 -10.81 -2.99
N VAL A 252 -9.66 -10.37 -1.74
CA VAL A 252 -10.84 -9.63 -1.27
C VAL A 252 -10.95 -8.28 -1.95
N THR A 253 -9.85 -7.52 -2.03
CA THR A 253 -9.80 -6.24 -2.77
C THR A 253 -10.23 -6.44 -4.22
N GLY A 254 -9.65 -7.44 -4.91
CA GLY A 254 -10.03 -7.76 -6.29
C GLY A 254 -11.51 -8.08 -6.43
N LEU A 255 -12.07 -8.94 -5.57
CA LEU A 255 -13.50 -9.31 -5.61
C LEU A 255 -14.41 -8.11 -5.33
N VAL A 256 -14.16 -7.38 -4.24
CA VAL A 256 -15.01 -6.26 -3.82
C VAL A 256 -15.02 -5.16 -4.87
N PHE A 257 -13.86 -4.79 -5.43
CA PHE A 257 -13.77 -3.67 -6.36
C PHE A 257 -14.36 -4.03 -7.72
N ILE A 258 -14.11 -5.25 -8.21
CA ILE A 258 -14.61 -5.69 -9.53
C ILE A 258 -16.11 -5.97 -9.48
N LEU A 259 -16.58 -6.72 -8.49
CA LEU A 259 -18.02 -6.97 -8.34
C LEU A 259 -18.77 -5.70 -7.94
N GLY A 260 -18.14 -4.80 -7.19
CA GLY A 260 -18.70 -3.48 -6.89
C GLY A 260 -18.87 -2.63 -8.14
N ALA A 261 -17.88 -2.63 -9.04
CA ALA A 261 -17.93 -1.88 -10.29
C ALA A 261 -19.00 -2.42 -11.27
N MET A 262 -19.38 -3.69 -11.13
CA MET A 262 -20.46 -4.30 -11.92
C MET A 262 -21.85 -3.77 -11.55
N ILE A 263 -22.07 -3.30 -10.31
CA ILE A 263 -23.40 -2.89 -9.83
C ILE A 263 -23.95 -1.67 -10.59
N PRO A 264 -23.21 -0.55 -10.70
CA PRO A 264 -23.67 0.64 -11.42
C PRO A 264 -23.30 0.61 -12.91
N TYR A 265 -22.89 -0.53 -13.46
CA TYR A 265 -22.45 -0.59 -14.84
C TYR A 265 -23.62 -0.38 -15.80
N SER A 266 -23.40 0.50 -16.77
CA SER A 266 -24.25 0.71 -17.95
C SER A 266 -23.36 0.66 -19.18
N GLY A 267 -23.64 -0.27 -20.09
CA GLY A 267 -22.85 -0.46 -21.31
C GLY A 267 -23.05 0.64 -22.35
N HIS A 268 -22.41 0.47 -23.51
CA HIS A 268 -22.47 1.41 -24.63
C HIS A 268 -23.90 1.69 -25.11
N ASN A 269 -24.81 0.74 -24.96
CA ASN A 269 -26.21 0.85 -25.35
C ASN A 269 -27.16 1.03 -24.15
N GLY A 270 -26.63 1.37 -22.98
CA GLY A 270 -27.41 1.46 -21.75
C GLY A 270 -27.79 0.10 -21.16
N GLU A 271 -27.18 -1.00 -21.61
CA GLU A 271 -27.46 -2.34 -21.12
C GLU A 271 -26.82 -2.61 -19.77
N ALA A 272 -27.47 -3.44 -18.95
CA ALA A 272 -26.90 -3.90 -17.69
C ALA A 272 -25.75 -4.90 -17.91
N TYR A 273 -24.80 -4.93 -16.98
CA TYR A 273 -23.67 -5.86 -17.06
C TYR A 273 -24.09 -7.32 -16.97
N SER A 274 -23.41 -8.18 -17.73
CA SER A 274 -23.59 -9.62 -17.73
C SER A 274 -22.27 -10.34 -17.99
N VAL A 275 -21.90 -11.22 -17.07
CA VAL A 275 -20.66 -12.02 -17.11
C VAL A 275 -20.60 -13.01 -18.27
N PHE A 276 -21.72 -13.24 -18.95
CA PHE A 276 -21.80 -14.19 -20.07
C PHE A 276 -21.51 -13.55 -21.42
N ASN A 277 -21.52 -12.23 -21.51
CA ASN A 277 -21.35 -11.52 -22.77
C ASN A 277 -20.55 -10.22 -22.69
N HIS A 278 -20.13 -9.76 -21.50
CA HIS A 278 -19.21 -8.62 -21.31
C HIS A 278 -17.84 -9.10 -20.86
N PHE A 279 -16.77 -8.51 -21.41
CA PHE A 279 -15.43 -8.69 -20.88
C PHE A 279 -15.30 -8.09 -19.48
N VAL A 280 -14.50 -8.73 -18.63
CA VAL A 280 -14.20 -8.23 -17.27
C VAL A 280 -13.61 -6.81 -17.36
N SER A 281 -12.79 -6.55 -18.38
CA SER A 281 -12.13 -5.26 -18.60
C SER A 281 -13.05 -4.11 -19.00
N GLU A 282 -14.27 -4.39 -19.50
CA GLU A 282 -15.25 -3.34 -19.80
C GLU A 282 -15.69 -2.59 -18.54
N LEU A 283 -15.62 -3.25 -17.38
CA LEU A 283 -15.86 -2.60 -16.08
C LEU A 283 -14.89 -1.46 -15.80
N GLY A 284 -13.71 -1.44 -16.44
CA GLY A 284 -12.69 -0.41 -16.34
C GLY A 284 -12.71 0.63 -17.45
N GLU A 285 -13.63 0.54 -18.42
CA GLU A 285 -13.71 1.48 -19.54
C GLU A 285 -14.26 2.83 -19.07
N ILE A 286 -13.42 3.86 -19.09
CA ILE A 286 -13.78 5.20 -18.64
C ILE A 286 -14.68 5.88 -19.67
N GLY A 287 -15.71 6.56 -19.18
CA GLY A 287 -16.75 7.16 -20.01
C GLY A 287 -17.90 6.21 -20.33
N ILE A 288 -17.75 4.91 -20.05
CA ILE A 288 -18.77 3.88 -20.23
C ILE A 288 -19.19 3.33 -18.87
N SER A 289 -18.27 2.71 -18.14
CA SER A 289 -18.52 2.21 -16.80
C SER A 289 -18.53 3.36 -15.79
N GLU A 290 -19.67 3.58 -15.12
CA GLU A 290 -19.82 4.61 -14.07
C GLU A 290 -18.80 4.43 -12.94
N ALA A 291 -18.42 3.18 -12.65
CA ALA A 291 -17.46 2.82 -11.61
C ALA A 291 -16.12 2.35 -12.20
N ALA A 292 -15.73 2.82 -13.38
CA ALA A 292 -14.47 2.46 -14.03
C ALA A 292 -13.25 2.60 -13.11
N MET A 293 -13.19 3.66 -12.32
CA MET A 293 -12.08 3.89 -11.40
C MET A 293 -12.05 2.92 -10.22
N LEU A 294 -13.22 2.47 -9.75
CA LEU A 294 -13.28 1.41 -8.75
C LEU A 294 -12.64 0.14 -9.31
N PHE A 295 -12.98 -0.26 -10.55
CA PHE A 295 -12.35 -1.40 -11.19
C PHE A 295 -10.82 -1.22 -11.36
N ASN A 296 -10.39 -0.11 -11.99
CA ASN A 296 -8.99 0.13 -12.33
C ASN A 296 -8.08 0.24 -11.10
N VAL A 297 -8.49 1.00 -10.07
CA VAL A 297 -7.76 1.11 -8.81
C VAL A 297 -7.76 -0.23 -8.07
N GLY A 298 -8.87 -0.97 -8.13
CA GLY A 298 -8.97 -2.32 -7.55
C GLY A 298 -7.93 -3.28 -8.12
N LEU A 299 -7.72 -3.27 -9.44
CA LEU A 299 -6.67 -4.07 -10.09
C LEU A 299 -5.26 -3.66 -9.65
N VAL A 300 -4.98 -2.36 -9.57
CA VAL A 300 -3.69 -1.85 -9.10
C VAL A 300 -3.43 -2.30 -7.66
N LEU A 301 -4.39 -2.11 -6.76
CA LEU A 301 -4.26 -2.47 -5.35
C LEU A 301 -4.13 -3.98 -5.15
N ALA A 302 -4.94 -4.78 -5.86
CA ALA A 302 -4.85 -6.23 -5.80
C ALA A 302 -3.50 -6.72 -6.33
N GLY A 303 -3.01 -6.17 -7.45
CA GLY A 303 -1.70 -6.50 -7.99
C GLY A 303 -0.55 -6.17 -7.03
N ILE A 304 -0.56 -4.98 -6.42
CA ILE A 304 0.44 -4.58 -5.40
C ILE A 304 0.42 -5.56 -4.23
N ALA A 305 -0.76 -5.93 -3.73
CA ALA A 305 -0.90 -6.86 -2.61
C ALA A 305 -0.54 -8.31 -2.99
N PHE A 306 -0.72 -8.73 -4.24
CA PHE A 306 -0.30 -10.06 -4.68
C PHE A 306 1.23 -10.20 -4.78
N ILE A 307 1.99 -9.13 -5.06
CA ILE A 307 3.47 -9.21 -5.11
C ILE A 307 4.08 -9.83 -3.84
N PRO A 308 3.84 -9.30 -2.61
CA PRO A 308 4.38 -9.91 -1.41
C PRO A 308 3.77 -11.29 -1.11
N PHE A 309 2.53 -11.55 -1.53
CA PHE A 309 1.98 -12.90 -1.43
C PHE A 309 2.76 -13.91 -2.28
N MET A 310 3.07 -13.58 -3.55
CA MET A 310 3.79 -14.46 -4.47
C MET A 310 5.21 -14.75 -3.99
N ILE A 311 5.93 -13.71 -3.55
CA ILE A 311 7.27 -13.86 -2.97
C ILE A 311 7.21 -14.70 -1.70
N GLY A 312 6.28 -14.41 -0.79
CA GLY A 312 6.09 -15.15 0.45
C GLY A 312 5.76 -16.62 0.20
N LEU A 313 4.88 -16.93 -0.74
CA LEU A 313 4.52 -18.29 -1.11
C LEU A 313 5.72 -19.06 -1.68
N GLY A 314 6.57 -18.40 -2.47
CA GLY A 314 7.80 -19.00 -3.03
C GLY A 314 8.87 -19.31 -1.98
N LEU A 315 8.95 -18.47 -0.95
CA LEU A 315 9.81 -18.70 0.22
C LEU A 315 9.22 -19.74 1.17
N TYR A 316 7.89 -19.80 1.24
CA TYR A 316 7.16 -20.72 2.10
C TYR A 316 7.15 -22.15 1.55
N LEU A 317 7.08 -22.36 0.24
CA LEU A 317 7.09 -23.72 -0.32
C LEU A 317 8.50 -24.23 -0.61
N ASP A 318 8.96 -25.23 0.15
CA ASP A 318 10.19 -25.95 -0.16
C ASP A 318 9.90 -27.05 -1.20
N SER A 319 10.00 -26.70 -2.48
CA SER A 319 9.81 -27.60 -3.62
C SER A 319 11.13 -28.11 -4.19
N ARG A 320 11.14 -29.34 -4.70
CA ARG A 320 12.26 -29.83 -5.52
C ARG A 320 12.50 -28.91 -6.73
N PHE A 321 13.76 -28.81 -7.16
CA PHE A 321 14.17 -28.08 -8.38
C PHE A 321 13.81 -26.58 -8.44
N TYR A 322 13.60 -25.92 -7.29
CA TYR A 322 13.30 -24.49 -7.21
C TYR A 322 12.02 -24.05 -7.94
N VAL A 323 11.09 -24.97 -8.23
CA VAL A 323 9.84 -24.66 -8.95
C VAL A 323 9.01 -23.59 -8.25
N ALA A 324 8.90 -23.61 -6.92
CA ALA A 324 8.19 -22.58 -6.16
C ALA A 324 8.80 -21.17 -6.32
N LYS A 325 10.13 -21.06 -6.47
CA LYS A 325 10.79 -19.77 -6.67
C LYS A 325 10.54 -19.23 -8.08
N LEU A 326 10.53 -20.12 -9.07
CA LEU A 326 10.15 -19.77 -10.43
C LEU A 326 8.68 -19.36 -10.51
N ALA A 327 7.78 -20.11 -9.85
CA ALA A 327 6.36 -19.79 -9.74
C ALA A 327 6.14 -18.40 -9.12
N ALA A 328 6.90 -18.07 -8.05
CA ALA A 328 6.88 -16.75 -7.44
C ALA A 328 7.35 -15.66 -8.39
N ALA A 329 8.45 -15.85 -9.13
CA ALA A 329 8.94 -14.87 -10.09
C ALA A 329 7.93 -14.59 -11.21
N VAL A 330 7.35 -15.64 -11.79
CA VAL A 330 6.29 -15.51 -12.81
C VAL A 330 5.03 -14.88 -12.21
N GLY A 331 4.68 -15.22 -10.97
CA GLY A 331 3.55 -14.62 -10.25
C GLY A 331 3.73 -13.14 -9.94
N VAL A 332 4.94 -12.70 -9.59
CA VAL A 332 5.26 -11.27 -9.45
C VAL A 332 5.12 -10.57 -10.79
N PHE A 333 5.63 -11.14 -11.89
CA PHE A 333 5.44 -10.58 -13.22
C PHE A 333 3.95 -10.47 -13.59
N SER A 334 3.16 -11.51 -13.32
CA SER A 334 1.71 -11.51 -13.52
C SER A 334 1.02 -10.43 -12.68
N SER A 335 1.44 -10.25 -11.44
CA SER A 335 0.94 -9.19 -10.53
C SER A 335 1.27 -7.78 -11.04
N ILE A 336 2.44 -7.59 -11.68
CA ILE A 336 2.79 -6.33 -12.34
C ILE A 336 1.95 -6.11 -13.60
N ALA A 337 1.72 -7.17 -14.38
CA ALA A 337 0.89 -7.09 -15.57
C ALA A 337 -0.55 -6.65 -15.24
N ILE A 338 -1.16 -7.17 -14.17
CA ILE A 338 -2.50 -6.74 -13.76
C ILE A 338 -2.53 -5.30 -13.21
N ILE A 339 -1.45 -4.82 -12.58
CA ILE A 339 -1.31 -3.39 -12.25
C ILE A 339 -1.40 -2.57 -13.54
N PHE A 340 -0.70 -2.97 -14.59
CA PHE A 340 -0.77 -2.28 -15.88
C PHE A 340 -2.12 -2.40 -16.58
N VAL A 341 -2.87 -3.49 -16.40
CA VAL A 341 -4.26 -3.57 -16.89
C VAL A 341 -5.13 -2.51 -16.21
N GLY A 342 -4.93 -2.28 -14.91
CA GLY A 342 -5.59 -1.18 -14.20
C GLY A 342 -5.16 0.19 -14.73
N ILE A 343 -3.85 0.42 -14.93
CA ILE A 343 -3.28 1.69 -15.42
C ILE A 343 -3.72 2.03 -16.85
N PHE A 344 -3.78 1.02 -17.72
CA PHE A 344 -4.17 1.15 -19.12
C PHE A 344 -5.56 0.52 -19.32
N PRO A 345 -6.65 1.24 -19.05
CA PRO A 345 -8.01 0.72 -19.26
C PRO A 345 -8.31 0.53 -20.75
N MET A 346 -9.49 -0.01 -21.07
CA MET A 346 -9.92 -0.33 -22.43
C MET A 346 -9.83 0.84 -23.43
N ASN A 347 -9.91 2.09 -22.95
CA ASN A 347 -9.69 3.29 -23.75
C ASN A 347 -8.27 3.35 -24.39
N PHE A 348 -7.29 2.63 -23.82
CA PHE A 348 -5.91 2.50 -24.30
C PHE A 348 -5.69 1.09 -24.86
N ILE A 349 -6.50 0.70 -25.85
CA ILE A 349 -6.65 -0.70 -26.27
C ILE A 349 -5.33 -1.42 -26.60
N ALA A 350 -4.35 -0.73 -27.18
CA ALA A 350 -3.06 -1.34 -27.53
C ALA A 350 -2.25 -1.73 -26.28
N GLN A 351 -2.10 -0.79 -25.34
CA GLN A 351 -1.40 -0.99 -24.07
C GLN A 351 -2.18 -1.97 -23.18
N HIS A 352 -3.50 -1.77 -23.09
CA HIS A 352 -4.41 -2.67 -22.37
C HIS A 352 -4.26 -4.11 -22.84
N ARG A 353 -4.35 -4.34 -24.16
CA ARG A 353 -4.22 -5.69 -24.74
C ARG A 353 -2.86 -6.31 -24.46
N LEU A 354 -1.77 -5.55 -24.56
CA LEU A 354 -0.43 -6.04 -24.23
C LEU A 354 -0.34 -6.48 -22.76
N SER A 355 -0.83 -5.64 -21.85
CA SER A 355 -0.84 -5.92 -20.41
C SER A 355 -1.75 -7.09 -20.05
N ALA A 356 -2.96 -7.15 -20.62
CA ALA A 356 -3.91 -8.22 -20.42
C ALA A 356 -3.38 -9.56 -20.93
N LEU A 357 -2.83 -9.61 -22.15
CA LEU A 357 -2.20 -10.82 -22.68
C LEU A 357 -1.00 -11.25 -21.82
N SER A 358 -0.18 -10.30 -21.37
CA SER A 358 0.93 -10.60 -20.45
C SER A 358 0.42 -11.20 -19.14
N PHE A 359 -0.67 -10.68 -18.58
CA PHE A 359 -1.32 -11.24 -17.39
C PHE A 359 -1.87 -12.65 -17.66
N PHE A 360 -2.60 -12.86 -18.75
CA PHE A 360 -3.22 -14.16 -19.05
C PHE A 360 -2.17 -15.26 -19.29
N PHE A 361 -1.16 -15.00 -20.13
CA PHE A 361 -0.09 -15.96 -20.39
C PHE A 361 0.73 -16.27 -19.14
N SER A 362 1.16 -15.23 -18.41
CA SER A 362 1.93 -15.43 -17.19
C SER A 362 1.11 -16.07 -16.07
N GLY A 363 -0.19 -15.77 -15.97
CA GLY A 363 -1.12 -16.36 -15.01
C GLY A 363 -1.32 -17.86 -15.23
N MET A 364 -1.44 -18.28 -16.49
CA MET A 364 -1.47 -19.71 -16.87
C MET A 364 -0.18 -20.42 -16.45
N ILE A 365 0.99 -19.85 -16.80
CA ILE A 365 2.29 -20.43 -16.45
C ILE A 365 2.46 -20.47 -14.92
N MET A 366 2.13 -19.38 -14.23
CA MET A 366 2.20 -19.28 -12.77
C MET A 366 1.35 -20.34 -12.08
N THR A 367 0.07 -20.48 -12.45
CA THR A 367 -0.83 -21.47 -11.85
C THR A 367 -0.37 -22.90 -12.10
N GLY A 368 0.14 -23.20 -13.29
CA GLY A 368 0.77 -24.49 -13.60
C GLY A 368 2.03 -24.76 -12.78
N LEU A 369 2.89 -23.75 -12.60
CA LEU A 369 4.08 -23.87 -11.76
C LEU A 369 3.72 -24.06 -10.28
N TRP A 370 2.69 -23.38 -9.76
CA TRP A 370 2.21 -23.59 -8.39
C TRP A 370 1.63 -24.99 -8.19
N MET A 371 0.84 -25.48 -9.15
CA MET A 371 0.33 -26.85 -9.16
C MET A 371 1.49 -27.85 -9.04
N ILE A 372 2.53 -27.71 -9.88
CA ILE A 372 3.71 -28.59 -9.88
C ILE A 372 4.49 -28.43 -8.56
N ALA A 373 4.70 -27.21 -8.08
CA ALA A 373 5.41 -26.94 -6.84
C ALA A 373 4.75 -27.61 -5.62
N ILE A 374 3.42 -27.60 -5.55
CA ILE A 374 2.64 -28.26 -4.50
C ILE A 374 2.79 -29.79 -4.60
N LEU A 375 2.79 -30.36 -5.81
CA LEU A 375 3.00 -31.80 -5.99
C LEU A 375 4.42 -32.25 -5.63
N LEU A 376 5.42 -31.40 -5.91
CA LEU A 376 6.85 -31.66 -5.71
C LEU A 376 7.42 -31.10 -4.40
N GLN A 377 6.58 -30.62 -3.48
CA GLN A 377 7.03 -30.13 -2.18
C GLN A 377 7.73 -31.25 -1.38
N ARG A 378 8.86 -30.92 -0.77
CA ARG A 378 9.65 -31.84 0.07
C ARG A 378 9.02 -32.03 1.43
N THR A 379 8.56 -30.92 2.01
CA THR A 379 7.79 -30.91 3.25
C THR A 379 6.33 -30.62 2.91
N PRO A 380 5.36 -31.43 3.37
CA PRO A 380 3.95 -31.26 3.03
C PRO A 380 3.38 -30.03 3.73
N ARG A 381 3.64 -28.83 3.20
CA ARG A 381 3.19 -27.52 3.69
C ARG A 381 1.83 -27.11 3.13
N VAL A 382 1.48 -27.54 1.91
CA VAL A 382 0.15 -27.34 1.31
C VAL A 382 -0.45 -28.70 0.96
N HIS A 383 -1.76 -28.89 1.14
CA HIS A 383 -2.38 -30.18 0.83
C HIS A 383 -2.33 -30.45 -0.69
N LYS A 384 -1.91 -31.66 -1.11
CA LYS A 384 -1.73 -31.97 -2.53
C LYS A 384 -3.01 -31.82 -3.37
N LEU A 385 -4.19 -32.06 -2.80
CA LEU A 385 -5.47 -31.87 -3.51
C LEU A 385 -5.68 -30.42 -3.99
N ILE A 386 -5.04 -29.41 -3.38
CA ILE A 386 -5.11 -28.02 -3.86
C ILE A 386 -4.51 -27.90 -5.27
N SER A 387 -3.60 -28.79 -5.67
CA SER A 387 -3.06 -28.80 -7.03
C SER A 387 -4.14 -29.12 -8.08
N LEU A 388 -5.23 -29.81 -7.73
CA LEU A 388 -6.34 -30.06 -8.65
C LEU A 388 -7.04 -28.75 -9.05
N VAL A 389 -7.15 -27.80 -8.12
CA VAL A 389 -7.68 -26.45 -8.42
C VAL A 389 -6.72 -25.71 -9.35
N GLY A 390 -5.42 -25.83 -9.13
CA GLY A 390 -4.40 -25.30 -10.04
C GLY A 390 -4.48 -25.89 -11.45
N LEU A 391 -4.76 -27.20 -11.59
CA LEU A 391 -4.98 -27.85 -12.88
C LEU A 391 -6.21 -27.29 -13.60
N VAL A 392 -7.33 -27.13 -12.87
CA VAL A 392 -8.55 -26.51 -13.41
C VAL A 392 -8.24 -25.10 -13.94
N ASN A 393 -7.49 -24.29 -13.20
CA ASN A 393 -7.07 -22.97 -13.68
C ASN A 393 -6.33 -23.06 -15.00
N VAL A 394 -5.29 -23.90 -15.10
CA VAL A 394 -4.50 -24.05 -16.33
C VAL A 394 -5.39 -24.41 -17.52
N VAL A 395 -6.34 -25.33 -17.34
CA VAL A 395 -7.28 -25.72 -18.39
C VAL A 395 -8.17 -24.55 -18.82
N VAL A 396 -8.71 -23.78 -17.87
CA VAL A 396 -9.56 -22.62 -18.16
C VAL A 396 -8.76 -21.51 -18.88
N PHE A 397 -7.53 -21.23 -18.43
CA PHE A 397 -6.61 -20.32 -19.11
C PHE A 397 -6.31 -20.78 -20.55
N ALA A 398 -5.98 -22.06 -20.74
CA ALA A 398 -5.66 -22.61 -22.05
C ALA A 398 -6.87 -22.54 -23.00
N ALA A 399 -8.08 -22.83 -22.49
CA ALA A 399 -9.31 -22.70 -23.26
C ALA A 399 -9.52 -21.26 -23.74
N PHE A 400 -9.37 -20.27 -22.87
CA PHE A 400 -9.49 -18.86 -23.25
C PHE A 400 -8.43 -18.41 -24.26
N ILE A 401 -7.16 -18.75 -24.02
CA ILE A 401 -6.03 -18.24 -24.83
C ILE A 401 -5.99 -18.89 -26.22
N PHE A 402 -6.23 -20.19 -26.31
CA PHE A 402 -6.05 -20.97 -27.54
C PHE A 402 -7.37 -21.35 -28.23
N GLY A 403 -8.51 -21.08 -27.61
CA GLY A 403 -9.81 -21.38 -28.20
C GLY A 403 -10.15 -20.42 -29.35
N ASN A 404 -10.78 -20.96 -30.39
CA ASN A 404 -11.31 -20.18 -31.51
C ASN A 404 -12.83 -20.08 -31.39
N TYR A 405 -13.31 -18.98 -30.82
CA TYR A 405 -14.73 -18.76 -30.52
C TYR A 405 -15.40 -17.75 -31.45
N GLY A 406 -14.73 -17.38 -32.54
CA GLY A 406 -15.15 -16.28 -33.41
C GLY A 406 -14.94 -14.89 -32.77
N THR A 407 -15.09 -13.85 -33.59
CA THR A 407 -15.02 -12.45 -33.18
C THR A 407 -16.38 -11.81 -33.40
N TYR A 408 -16.96 -11.22 -32.35
CA TYR A 408 -18.14 -10.36 -32.45
C TYR A 408 -17.70 -8.91 -32.31
N ASP A 409 -18.41 -8.01 -32.99
CA ASP A 409 -18.26 -6.58 -32.77
C ASP A 409 -18.91 -6.23 -31.44
N ILE A 410 -18.12 -5.69 -30.50
CA ILE A 410 -18.56 -5.32 -29.16
C ILE A 410 -19.61 -4.20 -29.17
N TYR A 411 -19.76 -3.47 -30.28
CA TYR A 411 -20.59 -2.26 -30.37
C TYR A 411 -21.96 -2.46 -31.05
N VAL A 412 -22.21 -3.59 -31.73
CA VAL A 412 -23.37 -3.70 -32.64
C VAL A 412 -24.24 -4.92 -32.36
N ASP A 413 -23.68 -6.14 -32.34
CA ASP A 413 -24.45 -7.39 -32.29
C ASP A 413 -23.83 -8.38 -31.31
N ARG A 414 -23.97 -8.09 -30.01
CA ARG A 414 -23.52 -9.00 -28.94
C ARG A 414 -24.54 -10.11 -28.69
N PRO A 415 -24.16 -11.39 -28.73
CA PRO A 415 -25.08 -12.46 -28.33
C PRO A 415 -25.35 -12.42 -26.81
N PRO A 416 -26.46 -12.99 -26.33
CA PRO A 416 -26.70 -13.15 -24.89
C PRO A 416 -25.62 -13.98 -24.18
N PHE A 417 -24.96 -14.86 -24.93
CA PHE A 417 -23.87 -15.69 -24.45
C PHE A 417 -22.69 -15.65 -25.44
N TRP A 418 -21.50 -15.35 -24.94
CA TRP A 418 -20.27 -15.29 -25.70
C TRP A 418 -19.14 -16.00 -24.95
N TRP A 419 -18.67 -17.10 -25.54
CA TRP A 419 -17.65 -17.97 -24.97
C TRP A 419 -16.37 -17.24 -24.53
N THR A 420 -15.87 -16.29 -25.32
CA THR A 420 -14.64 -15.56 -25.01
C THR A 420 -14.78 -14.78 -23.69
N THR A 421 -15.84 -13.99 -23.55
CA THR A 421 -16.10 -13.21 -22.33
C THR A 421 -16.40 -14.09 -21.12
N THR A 422 -17.17 -15.16 -21.33
CA THR A 422 -17.49 -16.13 -20.26
C THR A 422 -16.23 -16.81 -19.74
N LEU A 423 -15.30 -17.17 -20.64
CA LEU A 423 -14.02 -17.77 -20.25
C LEU A 423 -13.10 -16.78 -19.55
N GLU A 424 -13.12 -15.50 -19.92
CA GLU A 424 -12.39 -14.46 -19.19
C GLU A 424 -12.87 -14.35 -17.74
N TRP A 425 -14.19 -14.32 -17.53
CA TRP A 425 -14.79 -14.35 -16.19
C TRP A 425 -14.47 -15.66 -15.45
N ALA A 426 -14.50 -16.79 -16.13
CA ALA A 426 -14.11 -18.07 -15.56
C ALA A 426 -12.64 -18.03 -15.08
N ILE A 427 -11.72 -17.47 -15.88
CA ILE A 427 -10.32 -17.26 -15.46
C ILE A 427 -10.28 -16.42 -14.19
N TYR A 428 -10.97 -15.29 -14.18
CA TYR A 428 -10.96 -14.37 -13.05
C TYR A 428 -11.36 -15.05 -11.74
N PHE A 429 -12.49 -15.76 -11.72
CA PHE A 429 -12.94 -16.48 -10.53
C PHE A 429 -12.01 -17.66 -10.18
N ALA A 430 -11.49 -18.36 -11.19
CA ALA A 430 -10.64 -19.51 -10.98
C ALA A 430 -9.27 -19.11 -10.38
N ILE A 431 -8.62 -18.06 -10.90
CA ILE A 431 -7.35 -17.56 -10.37
C ILE A 431 -7.53 -16.95 -8.97
N ILE A 432 -8.52 -16.08 -8.75
CA ILE A 432 -8.75 -15.49 -7.42
C ILE A 432 -9.14 -16.57 -6.41
N GLY A 433 -10.05 -17.47 -6.77
CA GLY A 433 -10.47 -18.56 -5.90
C GLY A 433 -9.29 -19.45 -5.50
N PHE A 434 -8.40 -19.77 -6.43
CA PHE A 434 -7.19 -20.54 -6.16
C PHE A 434 -6.21 -19.83 -5.22
N LEU A 435 -5.89 -18.56 -5.49
CA LEU A 435 -4.97 -17.78 -4.65
C LEU A 435 -5.55 -17.55 -3.25
N LEU A 436 -6.85 -17.24 -3.14
CA LEU A 436 -7.56 -17.10 -1.88
C LEU A 436 -7.59 -18.41 -1.08
N LEU A 437 -7.88 -19.54 -1.74
CA LEU A 437 -7.87 -20.86 -1.11
C LEU A 437 -6.49 -21.19 -0.53
N MET A 438 -5.41 -20.95 -1.30
CA MET A 438 -4.05 -21.14 -0.81
C MET A 438 -3.76 -20.24 0.40
N ALA A 439 -4.12 -18.95 0.31
CA ALA A 439 -3.89 -17.99 1.37
C ALA A 439 -4.64 -18.37 2.67
N LEU A 440 -5.92 -18.72 2.58
CA LEU A 440 -6.73 -19.17 3.70
C LEU A 440 -6.20 -20.48 4.30
N TYR A 441 -5.81 -21.44 3.46
CA TYR A 441 -5.25 -22.71 3.91
C TYR A 441 -3.97 -22.49 4.74
N ILE A 442 -3.04 -21.67 4.23
CA ILE A 442 -1.78 -21.36 4.91
C ILE A 442 -2.05 -20.60 6.21
N CYS A 443 -2.91 -19.57 6.17
CA CYS A 443 -3.26 -18.79 7.35
C CYS A 443 -3.86 -19.67 8.47
N ARG A 444 -4.79 -20.57 8.12
CA ARG A 444 -5.39 -21.51 9.09
C ARG A 444 -4.34 -22.48 9.66
N ARG A 445 -3.47 -23.02 8.80
CA ARG A 445 -2.46 -23.99 9.21
C ARG A 445 -1.45 -23.38 10.19
N GLU A 446 -0.94 -22.19 9.91
CA GLU A 446 0.06 -21.55 10.76
C GLU A 446 -0.54 -21.05 12.09
N ARG A 447 -1.84 -20.76 12.15
CA ARG A 447 -2.53 -20.49 13.42
C ARG A 447 -2.76 -21.75 14.27
N GLY A 448 -2.99 -22.89 13.64
CA GLY A 448 -3.28 -24.15 14.33
C GLY A 448 -2.06 -24.89 14.88
N ASN A 449 -0.87 -24.58 14.38
CA ASN A 449 0.40 -25.11 14.87
C ASN A 449 1.27 -23.93 15.39
N PRO A 450 0.95 -23.33 16.54
CA PRO A 450 1.91 -22.45 17.19
C PRO A 450 3.17 -23.27 17.40
N THR A 451 4.26 -22.88 16.74
CA THR A 451 5.56 -23.50 16.96
C THR A 451 5.87 -23.43 18.47
N PRO A 452 6.33 -24.53 19.09
CA PRO A 452 6.69 -24.55 20.50
C PRO A 452 7.79 -23.56 20.85
#